data_AF-A0AB34YXY8-F1
#
_entry.id   AF-A0AB34YXY8-F1
#
_cell.length_a   1.000
_cell.length_b   1.000
_cell.length_c   1.000
_cell.angle_alpha   90.00
_cell.angle_beta   90.00
_cell.angle_gamma   90.00
#
_symmetry.space_group_name_H-M   'P 1'
#
loop_
_entity.id
_entity.type
_entity.pdbx_description
1 polymer ?
#
loop_
_entity_poly.entity_id
_entity_poly.type
_entity_poly.pdbx_seq_one_letter_code
_entity_poly.pdbx_strand_id
1 'polypeptide(L)' 'MKMVVFILGVAQILIGLLFIVEASSVQRLILGTISFGLGSVCFGIAVIIGRLDEIRASCGGSKPR' A
#
# COMPACT_ATOMS: atom_id res chain seq x y z
N MET A 1 -10.52 8.30 -3.61
CA MET A 1 -9.79 7.06 -3.97
C MET A 1 -8.36 7.02 -3.41
N LYS A 2 -7.53 8.05 -3.60
CA LYS A 2 -6.12 8.08 -3.13
C LYS A 2 -5.93 7.75 -1.63
N MET A 3 -6.74 8.35 -0.75
CA MET A 3 -6.73 8.03 0.69
C MET A 3 -7.22 6.61 1.03
N VAL A 4 -8.18 6.09 0.27
CA VAL A 4 -8.73 4.74 0.51
C VAL A 4 -7.68 3.67 0.19
N VAL A 5 -6.96 3.83 -0.93
CA VAL A 5 -5.87 2.91 -1.31
C VAL A 5 -4.73 2.97 -0.28
N PHE A 6 -4.43 4.16 0.25
CA PHE A 6 -3.42 4.32 1.28
C PHE A 6 -3.80 3.60 2.59
N ILE A 7 -5.04 3.79 3.06
CA ILE A 7 -5.56 3.14 4.28
C ILE A 7 -5.59 1.61 4.09
N LEU A 8 -6.06 1.12 2.95
CA LEU A 8 -6.09 -0.30 2.63
C LEU A 8 -4.67 -0.91 2.57
N GLY A 9 -3.70 -0.19 1.99
CA GLY A 9 -2.31 -0.61 1.97
C GLY A 9 -1.72 -0.74 3.37
N VAL A 10 -1.96 0.25 4.25
CA VAL A 10 -1.51 0.21 5.64
C VAL A 10 -2.17 -0.93 6.42
N ALA A 11 -3.48 -1.12 6.25
CA ALA A 11 -4.20 -2.23 6.89
C ALA A 11 -3.64 -3.59 6.45
N GLN A 12 -3.32 -3.76 5.17
CA GLN A 12 -2.77 -5.00 4.63
C GLN A 12 -1.36 -5.30 5.15
N ILE A 13 -0.53 -4.27 5.34
CA ILE A 13 0.79 -4.37 5.98
C ILE A 13 0.63 -4.81 7.45
N LEU A 14 -0.28 -4.20 8.20
CA LEU A 14 -0.54 -4.55 9.61
C LEU A 14 -1.04 -5.99 9.76
N ILE A 15 -1.97 -6.42 8.91
CA ILE A 15 -2.49 -7.79 8.91
C ILE A 15 -1.37 -8.77 8.55
N GLY A 16 -0.57 -8.48 7.51
CA GLY A 16 0.59 -9.31 7.14
C GLY A 16 1.58 -9.46 8.30
N LEU A 17 1.87 -8.36 9.02
CA LEU A 17 2.77 -8.37 10.18
C LEU A 17 2.23 -9.21 11.33
N LEU A 18 0.94 -9.08 11.67
CA LEU A 18 0.27 -9.90 12.69
C LEU A 18 0.34 -11.39 12.35
N PHE A 19 0.13 -11.75 11.08
CA PHE A 19 0.22 -13.14 10.64
C PHE A 19 1.64 -13.71 10.71
N ILE A 20 2.67 -12.88 10.52
CA ILE A 20 4.08 -13.29 10.68
C ILE A 20 4.41 -13.53 12.15
N VAL A 21 4.01 -12.62 13.04
CA VAL A 21 4.31 -12.71 14.49
C VAL A 21 3.60 -13.89 15.15
N GLU A 22 2.34 -14.16 14.78
CA GLU A 22 1.50 -15.22 15.35
C GLU A 22 1.58 -16.55 14.57
N ALA A 23 2.52 -16.68 13.61
CA ALA A 23 2.62 -17.89 12.81
C ALA A 23 3.22 -19.05 13.61
N SER A 24 2.37 -19.96 14.08
CA SER A 24 2.81 -21.25 14.64
C SER A 24 3.21 -22.29 13.58
N SER A 25 2.98 -22.00 12.30
CA SER A 25 3.21 -22.91 11.17
C SER A 25 3.84 -22.19 9.98
N VAL A 26 4.75 -22.90 9.30
CA VAL A 26 5.53 -22.38 8.16
C VAL A 26 4.63 -21.88 7.02
N GLN A 27 3.51 -22.56 6.74
CA GLN A 27 2.55 -22.10 5.72
C GLN A 27 1.96 -20.72 6.05
N ARG A 28 1.63 -20.47 7.32
CA ARG A 28 1.05 -19.21 7.78
C ARG A 28 2.09 -18.09 7.76
N LEU A 29 3.35 -18.43 8.04
CA LEU A 29 4.49 -17.52 7.93
C LEU A 29 4.74 -17.09 6.46
N ILE A 30 4.70 -18.04 5.51
CA ILE A 30 4.83 -17.77 4.07
C ILE A 30 3.67 -16.89 3.59
N LEU A 31 2.43 -17.21 3.98
CA LEU A 31 1.27 -16.41 3.61
C LEU A 31 1.36 -14.98 4.17
N GLY A 32 1.79 -14.85 5.43
CA GLY A 32 1.98 -13.55 6.09
C GLY A 32 3.06 -12.70 5.42
N THR A 33 4.20 -13.30 5.08
CA THR A 33 5.30 -12.61 4.38
C THR A 33 4.93 -12.19 2.97
N ILE A 34 4.23 -13.03 2.20
CA ILE A 34 3.72 -12.67 0.87
C ILE A 34 2.71 -11.52 0.97
N SER A 35 1.78 -11.61 1.93
CA SER A 35 0.76 -10.56 2.16
C SER A 35 1.39 -9.23 2.58
N PHE A 36 2.38 -9.27 3.48
CA PHE A 36 3.15 -8.10 3.88
C PHE A 36 3.92 -7.48 2.70
N GLY A 37 4.61 -8.29 1.91
CA GLY A 37 5.34 -7.85 0.72
C GLY A 37 4.43 -7.20 -0.32
N LEU A 38 3.29 -7.82 -0.62
CA LEU A 38 2.28 -7.26 -1.53
C LEU A 38 1.68 -5.95 -1.00
N GLY A 39 1.42 -5.86 0.30
CA GLY A 39 0.96 -4.63 0.96
C GLY A 39 1.95 -3.48 0.81
N SER A 40 3.25 -3.75 1.03
CA SER A 40 4.35 -2.80 0.83
C SER A 40 4.42 -2.29 -0.62
N VAL A 41 4.36 -3.19 -1.61
CA VAL A 41 4.41 -2.81 -3.03
C VAL A 41 3.19 -1.98 -3.42
N CYS A 42 1.98 -2.39 -3.01
CA CYS A 42 0.76 -1.62 -3.25
C CYS A 42 0.84 -0.21 -2.64
N PHE A 43 1.35 -0.11 -1.42
CA PHE A 43 1.53 1.17 -0.74
C PHE A 43 2.54 2.06 -1.48
N GLY A 44 3.69 1.51 -1.90
CA GLY A 44 4.69 2.24 -2.68
C GLY A 44 4.13 2.77 -4.00
N ILE A 45 3.39 1.95 -4.75
CA ILE A 45 2.73 2.36 -6.00
C ILE A 45 1.71 3.47 -5.74
N ALA A 46 0.90 3.37 -4.68
CA ALA A 46 -0.07 4.39 -4.33
C ALA A 46 0.59 5.74 -4.01
N VAL A 47 1.74 5.73 -3.35
CA VAL A 47 2.54 6.95 -3.09
C VAL A 47 3.10 7.52 -4.39
N ILE A 48 3.66 6.68 -5.27
CA ILE A 48 4.21 7.10 -6.56
C ILE A 48 3.12 7.75 -7.43
N ILE A 49 1.96 7.11 -7.55
CA ILE A 49 0.79 7.68 -8.26
C ILE A 49 0.37 8.99 -7.59
N GLY A 50 0.33 9.01 -6.26
CA GLY A 50 -0.01 10.21 -5.49
C GLY A 50 0.93 11.39 -5.79
N ARG A 51 2.23 11.14 -5.93
CA ARG A 51 3.24 12.14 -6.29
C ARG A 51 3.19 12.53 -7.76
N LEU A 52 2.97 11.57 -8.67
CA LEU A 52 2.79 11.86 -10.09
C LEU A 52 1.56 12.73 -10.34
N ASP A 53 0.47 12.50 -9.61
CA ASP A 53 -0.75 13.31 -9.67
C ASP A 53 -0.49 14.75 -9.21
N GLU A 54 0.27 14.95 -8.13
CA GLU A 54 0.71 16.28 -7.68
C GLU A 54 1.61 16.97 -8.72
N ILE A 55 2.59 16.26 -9.29
CA ILE A 55 3.47 16.81 -10.33
C ILE A 55 2.67 17.15 -11.59
N ARG A 56 1.70 16.31 -11.97
CA ARG A 56 0.82 16.55 -13.12
C ARG A 56 -0.09 17.76 -12.88
N ALA A 57 -0.62 17.93 -11.67
CA ALA A 57 -1.37 19.11 -11.28
C ALA A 57 -0.50 20.38 -11.26
N SER A 58 0.80 20.25 -10.95
CA SER A 58 1.73 21.36 -10.89
C SER A 58 2.34 21.76 -12.25
N CYS A 59 2.51 20.81 -13.18
CA CYS A 59 3.00 21.06 -14.55
C CYS A 59 1.87 21.32 -15.56
N GLY A 60 0.69 20.75 -15.36
CA GLY A 60 -0.51 21.03 -16.15
C GLY A 60 -1.33 22.12 -15.46
N GLY A 61 -1.01 23.39 -15.72
CA GLY A 61 -1.64 24.53 -15.05
C GLY A 61 -3.18 24.48 -14.98
N SER A 62 -3.70 24.89 -13.83
CA SER A 62 -5.07 25.35 -13.56
C SER A 62 -6.16 24.88 -14.53
N LYS A 63 -6.92 23.87 -14.14
CA LYS A 63 -8.37 24.01 -14.21
C LYS A 63 -9.06 23.22 -13.10
N PRO A 64 -9.65 23.90 -12.10
CA PRO A 64 -10.60 23.27 -11.21
C PRO A 64 -11.89 23.07 -12.01
N ARG A 65 -12.28 21.82 -12.27
CA ARG A 65 -13.67 21.41 -12.48
C ARG A 65 -13.85 19.99 -11.99
#